data_AF-A0A7X7RS85-F1
#
_entry.id   AF-A0A7X7RS85-F1
#
_cell.length_a   1.000
_cell.length_b   1.000
_cell.length_c   1.000
_cell.angle_alpha   90.00
_cell.angle_beta   90.00
_cell.angle_gamma   90.00
#
_symmetry.space_group_name_H-M   'P 1'
#
loop_
_entity.id
_entity.type
_entity.pdbx_description
1 polymer ?
#
loop_
_entity_poly.entity_id
_entity_poly.type
_entity_poly.pdbx_seq_one_letter_code
_entity_poly.pdbx_strand_id
1 'polypeptide(L)'
;MFEGLREYLKLHLPQKIIDGGYSNYEIFGKEAESPISSTIEEFLSTNGYIYTAKKAKDKNEFPDLEIVINGTKYALEHKAGICNNKGEVKRSPANDMGTINAYPTKIGKYSDNIYCTFVKYSVLDNDTINIEDVYFDKIYTFIGRGTGFDMQLQYREKDGNLRPKSWQDMADDVTYFATLPNFESALKGEFQVLCKL
;
A
#
# COMPACT_ATOMS: atom_id res chain seq x y z
N MET A 1 13.67 -11.84 -2.97
CA MET A 1 13.43 -11.04 -4.19
C MET A 1 13.42 -9.56 -3.86
N PHE A 2 12.45 -9.08 -3.07
CA PHE A 2 12.35 -7.66 -2.70
C PHE A 2 13.17 -7.27 -1.45
N GLU A 3 14.19 -8.06 -1.11
CA GLU A 3 15.09 -7.71 -0.01
C GLU A 3 15.87 -6.45 -0.38
N GLY A 4 15.89 -5.44 0.48
CA GLY A 4 16.50 -4.14 0.21
C GLY A 4 15.67 -3.20 -0.68
N LEU A 5 14.49 -3.62 -1.17
CA LEU A 5 13.64 -2.74 -1.99
C LEU A 5 13.11 -1.56 -1.18
N ARG A 6 12.75 -1.74 0.11
CA ARG A 6 12.29 -0.66 0.99
C ARG A 6 13.35 0.45 1.09
N GLU A 7 14.59 0.06 1.31
CA GLU A 7 15.74 0.94 1.50
C GLU A 7 16.09 1.65 0.19
N TYR A 8 16.02 0.92 -0.93
CA TYR A 8 16.17 1.52 -2.26
C TYR A 8 15.07 2.56 -2.54
N LEU A 9 13.80 2.25 -2.25
CA LEU A 9 12.70 3.21 -2.39
C LEU A 9 12.91 4.44 -1.52
N LYS A 10 13.30 4.28 -0.24
CA LYS A 10 13.60 5.41 0.66
C LYS A 10 14.72 6.30 0.12
N LEU A 11 15.75 5.72 -0.50
CA LEU A 11 16.89 6.45 -1.02
C LEU A 11 16.58 7.18 -2.33
N HIS A 12 15.82 6.56 -3.23
CA HIS A 12 15.68 7.04 -4.62
C HIS A 12 14.34 7.73 -4.92
N LEU A 13 13.25 7.34 -4.25
CA LEU A 13 11.93 7.92 -4.51
C LEU A 13 11.83 9.42 -4.19
N PRO A 14 12.38 9.94 -3.07
CA PRO A 14 12.25 11.36 -2.74
C PRO A 14 12.76 12.28 -3.85
N GLN A 15 13.93 11.97 -4.43
CA GLN A 15 14.48 12.78 -5.52
C GLN A 15 13.59 12.76 -6.77
N LYS A 16 13.02 11.59 -7.13
CA LYS A 16 12.07 11.49 -8.26
C LYS A 16 10.80 12.30 -8.03
N ILE A 17 10.31 12.38 -6.80
CA ILE A 17 9.16 13.22 -6.44
C ILE A 17 9.51 14.70 -6.57
N ILE A 18 10.70 15.12 -6.12
CA ILE A 18 11.18 16.49 -6.27
C ILE A 18 11.31 16.86 -7.76
N ASP A 19 11.97 16.00 -8.55
CA ASP A 19 12.21 16.24 -9.98
C ASP A 19 10.90 16.27 -10.79
N GLY A 20 9.86 15.56 -10.33
CA GLY A 20 8.53 15.58 -10.92
C GLY A 20 7.74 16.87 -10.66
N GLY A 21 8.18 17.71 -9.71
CA GLY A 21 7.54 18.99 -9.40
C GLY A 21 6.13 18.87 -8.81
N TYR A 22 5.81 17.77 -8.13
CA TYR A 22 4.49 17.54 -7.57
C TYR A 22 4.20 18.50 -6.39
N SER A 23 3.08 19.22 -6.47
CA SER A 23 2.69 20.20 -5.44
C SER A 23 1.20 20.15 -5.08
N ASN A 24 0.40 19.31 -5.73
CA ASN A 24 -1.03 19.18 -5.43
C ASN A 24 -1.29 17.94 -4.55
N TYR A 25 -1.37 18.15 -3.24
CA TYR A 25 -1.56 17.06 -2.30
C TYR A 25 -2.89 16.31 -2.47
N GLU A 26 -3.93 16.94 -3.05
CA GLU A 26 -5.24 16.32 -3.25
C GLU A 26 -5.17 15.16 -4.25
N ILE A 27 -4.23 15.23 -5.20
CA ILE A 27 -4.05 14.22 -6.25
C ILE A 27 -2.72 13.46 -6.13
N PHE A 28 -1.84 13.87 -5.21
CA PHE A 28 -0.51 13.29 -5.06
C PHE A 28 -0.52 11.76 -4.91
N GLY A 29 -1.53 11.21 -4.24
CA GLY A 29 -1.70 9.76 -4.11
C GLY A 29 -1.70 9.04 -5.46
N LYS A 30 -2.31 9.63 -6.49
CA LYS A 30 -2.33 9.09 -7.85
C LYS A 30 -1.03 9.41 -8.60
N GLU A 31 -0.50 10.61 -8.43
CA GLU A 31 0.73 11.04 -9.11
C GLU A 31 1.96 10.22 -8.67
N ALA A 32 1.99 9.78 -7.42
CA ALA A 32 3.09 8.99 -6.84
C ALA A 32 3.19 7.57 -7.43
N GLU A 33 2.11 6.99 -7.97
CA GLU A 33 2.09 5.60 -8.45
C GLU A 33 3.12 5.32 -9.55
N SER A 34 3.29 6.26 -10.50
CA SER A 34 4.23 6.11 -11.61
C SER A 34 5.69 6.21 -11.16
N PRO A 35 6.11 7.23 -10.39
CA PRO A 35 7.42 7.27 -9.74
C PRO A 35 7.74 6.02 -8.94
N ILE A 36 6.80 5.55 -8.10
CA ILE A 36 7.00 4.33 -7.31
C ILE A 36 7.24 3.13 -8.24
N SER A 37 6.37 2.92 -9.23
CA SER A 37 6.50 1.82 -10.18
C SER A 37 7.86 1.84 -10.89
N SER A 38 8.27 3.01 -11.41
CA SER A 38 9.56 3.16 -12.08
C SER A 38 10.75 2.84 -11.16
N THR A 39 10.67 3.23 -9.88
CA THR A 39 11.74 2.97 -8.90
C THR A 39 11.86 1.47 -8.59
N ILE A 40 10.74 0.75 -8.53
CA ILE A 40 10.75 -0.71 -8.34
C ILE A 40 11.33 -1.39 -9.59
N GLU A 41 10.94 -0.96 -10.79
CA GLU A 41 11.48 -1.47 -12.06
C GLU A 41 13.01 -1.25 -12.16
N GLU A 42 13.51 -0.08 -11.75
CA GLU A 42 14.94 0.23 -11.66
C GLU A 42 15.67 -0.67 -10.65
N PHE A 43 15.10 -0.87 -9.46
CA PHE A 43 15.64 -1.79 -8.47
C PHE A 43 15.77 -3.20 -9.03
N LEU A 44 14.72 -3.73 -9.67
CA LEU A 44 14.72 -5.06 -10.26
C LEU A 44 15.79 -5.19 -11.36
N SER A 45 15.86 -4.21 -12.25
CA SER A 45 16.84 -4.17 -13.34
C SER A 45 18.28 -4.13 -12.80
N THR A 46 18.54 -3.28 -11.80
CA THR A 46 19.87 -3.12 -11.19
C THR A 46 20.33 -4.39 -10.48
N ASN A 47 19.40 -5.18 -9.94
CA ASN A 47 19.69 -6.46 -9.30
C ASN A 47 19.67 -7.66 -10.27
N GLY A 48 19.61 -7.41 -11.58
CA GLY A 48 19.73 -8.45 -12.61
C GLY A 48 18.51 -9.35 -12.78
N TYR A 49 17.33 -8.93 -12.29
CA TYR A 49 16.11 -9.69 -12.51
C TYR A 49 15.62 -9.54 -13.95
N ILE A 50 15.23 -10.66 -14.57
CA ILE A 50 14.49 -10.67 -15.83
C ILE A 50 13.00 -10.71 -15.52
N TYR A 51 12.26 -9.69 -15.95
CA TYR A 51 10.85 -9.55 -15.62
C TYR A 51 10.04 -8.97 -16.79
N THR A 52 8.73 -9.17 -16.74
CA THR A 52 7.77 -8.34 -17.49
C THR A 52 6.96 -7.49 -16.52
N ALA A 53 6.64 -6.27 -16.92
CA ALA A 53 5.87 -5.32 -16.13
C ALA A 53 4.59 -4.93 -16.88
N LYS A 54 3.48 -4.87 -16.15
CA LYS A 54 2.21 -4.35 -16.64
C LYS A 54 1.65 -3.36 -15.62
N LYS A 55 1.49 -2.11 -16.01
CA LYS A 55 0.84 -1.07 -15.20
C LYS A 55 -0.68 -1.12 -15.36
N ALA A 56 -1.41 -0.72 -14.32
CA ALA A 56 -2.86 -0.53 -14.39
C ALA A 56 -3.22 0.48 -15.49
N LYS A 57 -4.26 0.18 -16.29
CA LYS A 57 -4.75 1.09 -17.33
C LYS A 57 -5.53 2.27 -16.75
N ASP A 58 -6.24 2.02 -15.66
CA ASP A 58 -7.07 3.00 -14.98
C ASP A 58 -7.20 2.67 -13.48
N LYS A 59 -7.86 3.57 -12.75
CA LYS A 59 -8.02 3.51 -11.29
C LYS A 59 -8.81 2.30 -10.76
N ASN A 60 -9.50 1.56 -11.62
CA ASN A 60 -10.30 0.38 -11.24
C ASN A 60 -9.55 -0.94 -11.50
N GLU A 61 -8.40 -0.90 -12.16
CA GLU A 61 -7.59 -2.08 -12.40
C GLU A 61 -6.63 -2.31 -11.22
N PHE A 62 -6.65 -3.52 -10.67
CA PHE A 62 -5.73 -3.95 -9.62
C PHE A 62 -4.74 -4.99 -10.18
N PRO A 63 -3.44 -4.92 -9.83
CA PRO A 63 -2.75 -3.89 -9.03
C PRO A 63 -2.27 -2.71 -9.89
N ASP A 64 -1.71 -1.68 -9.23
CA ASP A 64 -1.02 -0.57 -9.92
C ASP A 64 0.14 -1.05 -10.81
N LEU A 65 0.90 -2.06 -10.35
CA LEU A 65 1.96 -2.71 -11.10
C LEU A 65 1.93 -4.24 -10.90
N GLU A 66 1.75 -5.00 -11.99
CA GLU A 66 1.94 -6.45 -12.03
C GLU A 66 3.35 -6.75 -12.57
N ILE A 67 4.15 -7.50 -11.81
CA ILE A 67 5.46 -8.00 -12.22
C ILE A 67 5.39 -9.51 -12.42
N VAL A 68 5.94 -10.01 -13.52
CA VAL A 68 6.09 -11.46 -13.76
C VAL A 68 7.57 -11.82 -13.83
N ILE A 69 8.01 -12.72 -12.94
CA ILE A 69 9.37 -13.25 -12.90
C ILE A 69 9.26 -14.77 -12.86
N ASN A 70 9.93 -15.46 -13.81
CA ASN A 70 9.91 -16.92 -13.92
C ASN A 70 8.48 -17.53 -13.91
N GLY A 71 7.51 -16.83 -14.51
CA GLY A 71 6.11 -17.25 -14.55
C GLY A 71 5.30 -16.95 -13.29
N THR A 72 5.94 -16.54 -12.19
CA THR A 72 5.26 -16.11 -10.96
C THR A 72 4.80 -14.67 -11.08
N LYS A 73 3.53 -14.41 -10.77
CA LYS A 73 2.93 -13.07 -10.77
C LYS A 73 3.01 -12.44 -9.38
N TYR A 74 3.44 -11.19 -9.34
CA TYR A 74 3.50 -10.34 -8.16
C TYR A 74 2.62 -9.12 -8.38
N ALA A 75 1.74 -8.85 -7.43
CA ALA A 75 0.92 -7.66 -7.42
C ALA A 75 1.54 -6.61 -6.49
N LEU A 76 1.80 -5.42 -7.02
CA LEU A 76 2.38 -4.30 -6.30
C LEU A 76 1.37 -3.15 -6.31
N GLU A 77 0.72 -2.94 -5.18
CA GLU A 77 -0.20 -1.83 -4.95
C GLU A 77 0.56 -0.65 -4.32
N HIS A 78 0.25 0.57 -4.73
CA HIS A 78 0.90 1.77 -4.24
C HIS A 78 -0.10 2.65 -3.48
N LYS A 79 0.30 3.12 -2.31
CA LYS A 79 -0.46 4.05 -1.49
C LYS A 79 0.45 5.21 -1.10
N ALA A 80 -0.09 6.42 -1.09
CA ALA A 80 0.53 7.55 -0.44
C ALA A 80 -0.46 8.19 0.53
N GLY A 81 -0.03 8.41 1.77
CA GLY A 81 -0.85 9.00 2.82
C GLY A 81 -0.14 10.20 3.45
N ILE A 82 -0.92 11.25 3.72
CA ILE A 82 -0.42 12.45 4.37
C ILE A 82 -0.28 12.22 5.89
N CYS A 83 0.86 12.60 6.47
CA CYS A 83 1.08 12.59 7.92
C CYS A 83 1.16 13.99 8.53
N ASN A 84 1.45 15.01 7.72
CA ASN A 84 1.43 16.41 8.12
C ASN A 84 0.93 17.26 6.94
N ASN A 85 -0.07 18.10 7.18
CA ASN A 85 -0.52 19.11 6.23
C ASN A 85 -0.29 20.50 6.82
N LYS A 86 0.80 21.18 6.44
CA LYS A 86 1.10 22.55 6.87
C LYS A 86 0.97 22.75 8.39
N GLY A 87 1.58 21.83 9.15
CA GLY A 87 1.55 21.81 10.61
C GLY A 87 0.42 20.96 11.21
N GLU A 88 -0.60 20.57 10.43
CA GLU A 88 -1.68 19.70 10.91
C GLU A 88 -1.25 18.22 10.85
N VAL A 89 -0.88 17.65 12.00
CA VAL A 89 -0.43 16.25 12.12
C VAL A 89 -1.62 15.29 12.00
N LYS A 90 -1.52 14.32 11.08
CA LYS A 90 -2.46 13.21 10.92
C LYS A 90 -1.83 11.93 11.49
N ARG A 91 -2.55 11.24 12.37
CA ARG A 91 -2.08 9.99 13.01
C ARG A 91 -2.30 8.73 12.16
N SER A 92 -3.21 8.79 11.19
CA SER A 92 -3.57 7.68 10.31
C SER A 92 -3.56 8.12 8.85
N PRO A 93 -3.13 7.25 7.91
CA PRO A 93 -3.13 7.55 6.48
C PRO A 93 -4.51 7.78 5.88
N ALA A 94 -5.55 7.16 6.46
CA ALA A 94 -6.92 7.15 5.94
C ALA A 94 -7.08 6.71 4.47
N ASN A 95 -6.10 6.01 3.87
CA ASN A 95 -6.24 5.43 2.53
C ASN A 95 -7.25 4.28 2.52
N ASP A 96 -7.84 4.01 1.35
CA ASP A 96 -8.61 2.78 1.10
C ASP A 96 -7.61 1.67 0.70
N MET A 97 -7.66 0.52 1.39
CA MET A 97 -6.84 -0.66 1.07
C MET A 97 -7.56 -1.64 0.13
N GLY A 98 -8.76 -1.28 -0.32
CA GLY A 98 -9.65 -2.12 -1.11
C GLY A 98 -10.77 -2.74 -0.27
N THR A 99 -11.85 -3.11 -0.92
CA THR A 99 -13.03 -3.67 -0.25
C THR A 99 -12.79 -5.11 0.17
N ILE A 100 -13.33 -5.49 1.33
CA ILE A 100 -13.31 -6.87 1.86
C ILE A 100 -13.70 -7.88 0.76
N ASN A 101 -14.72 -7.55 -0.03
CA ASN A 101 -15.28 -8.42 -1.07
C ASN A 101 -14.36 -8.63 -2.29
N ALA A 102 -13.41 -7.72 -2.54
CA ALA A 102 -12.48 -7.85 -3.66
C ALA A 102 -11.32 -8.81 -3.36
N TYR A 103 -10.95 -8.96 -2.08
CA TYR A 103 -9.75 -9.71 -1.70
C TYR A 103 -9.75 -11.20 -2.07
N PRO A 104 -10.87 -11.97 -1.96
CA PRO A 104 -10.88 -13.35 -2.40
C PRO A 104 -10.43 -13.54 -3.86
N THR A 105 -10.86 -12.64 -4.76
CA THR A 105 -10.45 -12.68 -6.17
C THR A 105 -8.97 -12.32 -6.34
N LYS A 106 -8.48 -11.31 -5.60
CA LYS A 106 -7.06 -10.91 -5.62
C LYS A 106 -6.15 -12.05 -5.12
N ILE A 107 -6.52 -12.68 -4.01
CA ILE A 107 -5.81 -13.82 -3.41
C ILE A 107 -5.85 -15.02 -4.35
N GLY A 108 -7.00 -15.30 -4.99
CA GLY A 108 -7.08 -16.37 -5.99
C GLY A 108 -6.13 -16.19 -7.17
N LYS A 109 -5.83 -14.94 -7.57
CA LYS A 109 -4.94 -14.63 -8.70
C LYS A 109 -3.46 -14.61 -8.32
N TYR A 110 -3.11 -14.03 -7.17
CA TYR A 110 -1.72 -13.77 -6.80
C TYR A 110 -1.22 -14.56 -5.59
N SER A 111 -2.12 -15.30 -4.91
CA SER A 111 -1.84 -15.95 -3.64
C SER A 111 -1.23 -14.95 -2.64
N ASP A 112 -0.13 -15.32 -2.01
CA ASP A 112 0.60 -14.47 -1.06
C ASP A 112 1.43 -13.38 -1.75
N ASN A 113 1.55 -13.34 -3.07
CA ASN A 113 2.41 -12.40 -3.78
C ASN A 113 1.79 -11.02 -3.99
N ILE A 114 1.07 -10.50 -2.99
CA ILE A 114 0.45 -9.18 -3.01
C ILE A 114 1.18 -8.27 -2.03
N TYR A 115 1.92 -7.31 -2.56
CA TYR A 115 2.71 -6.34 -1.81
C TYR A 115 2.11 -4.93 -1.93
N CYS A 116 2.41 -4.10 -0.95
CA CYS A 116 2.04 -2.70 -0.91
C CYS A 116 3.30 -1.85 -0.69
N THR A 117 3.49 -0.84 -1.52
CA THR A 117 4.35 0.31 -1.19
C THR A 117 3.49 1.35 -0.51
N PHE A 118 3.85 1.77 0.69
CA PHE A 118 3.14 2.82 1.42
C PHE A 118 4.06 4.02 1.65
N VAL A 119 3.79 5.12 0.97
CA VAL A 119 4.53 6.37 1.07
C VAL A 119 3.88 7.26 2.12
N LYS A 120 4.66 7.67 3.12
CA LYS A 120 4.27 8.66 4.12
C LYS A 120 4.85 10.01 3.72
N TYR A 121 4.00 11.01 3.55
CA TYR A 121 4.44 12.32 3.09
C TYR A 121 3.86 13.47 3.92
N SER A 122 4.56 14.60 3.89
CA SER A 122 4.14 15.87 4.44
C SER A 122 3.92 16.89 3.32
N VAL A 123 3.02 17.84 3.55
CA VAL A 123 2.85 19.04 2.72
C VAL A 123 3.43 20.21 3.51
N LEU A 124 4.48 20.81 2.98
CA LEU A 124 5.13 21.97 3.59
C LEU A 124 4.32 23.26 3.34
N ASP A 125 4.64 24.34 4.04
CA ASP A 125 3.91 25.62 3.93
C ASP A 125 3.88 26.18 2.50
N ASN A 126 4.92 25.90 1.72
CA ASN A 126 5.07 26.28 0.31
C ASN A 126 4.46 25.26 -0.68
N ASP A 127 3.57 24.37 -0.22
CA ASP A 127 2.94 23.29 -1.00
C ASP A 127 3.89 22.21 -1.54
N THR A 128 5.16 22.22 -1.11
CA THR A 128 6.10 21.16 -1.47
C THR A 128 5.73 19.85 -0.79
N ILE A 129 5.71 18.77 -1.55
CA ILE A 129 5.57 17.41 -1.03
C ILE A 129 6.93 16.93 -0.52
N ASN A 130 7.00 16.60 0.78
CA ASN A 130 8.17 15.97 1.39
C ASN A 130 7.89 14.50 1.69
N ILE A 131 8.75 13.60 1.23
CA ILE A 131 8.64 12.17 1.58
C ILE A 131 9.30 11.95 2.94
N GLU A 132 8.50 11.58 3.94
CA GLU A 132 8.96 11.34 5.31
C GLU A 132 9.47 9.91 5.50
N ASP A 133 8.74 8.93 4.93
CA ASP A 133 9.13 7.53 4.99
C ASP A 133 8.49 6.73 3.85
N VAL A 134 9.05 5.57 3.58
CA VAL A 134 8.50 4.57 2.65
C VAL A 134 8.50 3.20 3.31
N TYR A 135 7.35 2.55 3.27
CA TYR A 135 7.16 1.18 3.74
C TYR A 135 6.92 0.26 2.54
N PHE A 136 7.37 -0.98 2.65
CA PHE A 136 7.15 -2.00 1.63
C PHE A 136 7.04 -3.37 2.29
N ASP A 137 5.90 -4.04 2.11
CA ASP A 137 5.65 -5.38 2.63
C ASP A 137 4.39 -5.99 1.97
N LYS A 138 3.96 -7.19 2.40
CA LYS A 138 2.68 -7.79 2.03
C LYS A 138 1.52 -6.84 2.35
N ILE A 139 0.53 -6.75 1.46
CA ILE A 139 -0.56 -5.78 1.59
C ILE A 139 -1.32 -5.91 2.92
N TYR A 140 -1.45 -7.13 3.45
CA TYR A 140 -2.21 -7.39 4.66
C TYR A 140 -1.50 -6.94 5.95
N THR A 141 -0.18 -6.76 5.94
CA THR A 141 0.57 -6.29 7.13
C THR A 141 0.35 -4.80 7.39
N PHE A 142 -0.16 -4.07 6.40
CA PHE A 142 -0.56 -2.66 6.53
C PHE A 142 -1.96 -2.47 7.07
N ILE A 143 -2.80 -3.51 7.09
CA ILE A 143 -4.20 -3.38 7.49
C ILE A 143 -4.28 -3.27 9.01
N GLY A 144 -5.05 -2.29 9.47
CA GLY A 144 -5.27 -2.07 10.90
C GLY A 144 -6.22 -3.10 11.51
N ARG A 145 -6.26 -3.13 12.83
CA ARG A 145 -7.18 -3.98 13.59
C ARG A 145 -8.37 -3.16 14.10
N GLY A 146 -9.58 -3.64 13.86
CA GLY A 146 -10.81 -3.10 14.43
C GLY A 146 -10.96 -3.43 15.91
N THR A 147 -11.90 -2.76 16.59
CA THR A 147 -12.08 -2.86 18.05
C THR A 147 -13.37 -3.57 18.47
N GLY A 148 -14.20 -4.02 17.52
CA GLY A 148 -15.49 -4.64 17.76
C GLY A 148 -15.40 -6.10 18.21
N PHE A 149 -14.45 -6.88 17.70
CA PHE A 149 -14.22 -8.27 18.10
C PHE A 149 -12.78 -8.72 17.83
N ASP A 150 -12.43 -9.93 18.30
CA ASP A 150 -11.08 -10.46 18.11
C ASP A 150 -10.76 -10.67 16.62
N MET A 151 -9.56 -10.24 16.20
CA MET A 151 -9.12 -10.28 14.80
C MET A 151 -10.01 -9.51 13.80
N GLN A 152 -10.84 -8.57 14.28
CA GLN A 152 -11.59 -7.68 13.39
C GLN A 152 -10.63 -6.90 12.50
N LEU A 153 -10.91 -6.85 11.20
CA LEU A 153 -10.20 -5.99 10.27
C LEU A 153 -10.63 -4.55 10.50
N GLN A 154 -9.71 -3.58 10.40
CA GLN A 154 -10.13 -2.18 10.36
C GLN A 154 -10.72 -1.88 8.98
N TYR A 155 -11.95 -1.39 8.94
CA TYR A 155 -12.62 -0.99 7.70
C TYR A 155 -13.52 0.23 7.89
N ARG A 156 -13.96 0.81 6.78
CA ARG A 156 -14.99 1.85 6.74
C ARG A 156 -16.36 1.21 6.57
N GLU A 157 -17.22 1.31 7.58
CA GLU A 157 -18.52 0.64 7.62
C GLU A 157 -19.40 0.87 6.38
N LYS A 158 -19.41 2.11 5.85
CA LYS A 158 -20.29 2.49 4.74
C LYS A 158 -20.12 1.63 3.48
N ASP A 159 -18.93 1.09 3.22
CA ASP A 159 -18.60 0.40 1.97
C ASP A 159 -17.62 -0.78 2.12
N GLY A 160 -17.25 -1.14 3.35
CA GLY A 160 -16.37 -2.28 3.61
C GLY A 160 -14.95 -2.10 3.08
N ASN A 161 -14.50 -0.87 2.80
CA ASN A 161 -13.09 -0.63 2.45
C ASN A 161 -12.21 -0.84 3.67
N LEU A 162 -11.24 -1.74 3.54
CA LEU A 162 -10.20 -1.95 4.54
C LEU A 162 -9.38 -0.68 4.73
N ARG A 163 -8.91 -0.49 5.96
CA ARG A 163 -8.17 0.69 6.41
C ARG A 163 -6.79 0.30 6.90
N PRO A 164 -5.79 1.17 6.65
CA PRO A 164 -4.46 0.93 7.16
C PRO A 164 -4.38 1.14 8.67
N LYS A 165 -3.40 0.50 9.30
CA LYS A 165 -2.96 0.78 10.68
C LYS A 165 -2.42 2.21 10.82
N SER A 166 -2.16 2.65 12.05
CA SER A 166 -1.66 4.00 12.29
C SER A 166 -0.24 4.20 11.75
N TRP A 167 0.19 5.45 11.58
CA TRP A 167 1.58 5.73 11.22
C TRP A 167 2.57 5.23 12.28
N GLN A 168 2.17 5.24 13.55
CA GLN A 168 3.00 4.72 14.64
C GLN A 168 3.15 3.21 14.51
N ASP A 169 2.05 2.48 14.28
CA ASP A 169 2.08 1.03 14.10
C ASP A 169 2.89 0.62 12.85
N MET A 170 2.90 1.46 11.79
CA MET A 170 3.80 1.26 10.65
C MET A 170 5.27 1.50 11.00
N ALA A 171 5.57 2.54 11.78
CA ALA A 171 6.94 2.84 12.21
C ALA A 171 7.51 1.80 13.18
N ASP A 172 6.66 1.23 14.02
CA ASP A 172 7.01 0.20 15.00
C ASP A 172 6.93 -1.24 14.44
N ASP A 173 6.74 -1.38 13.12
CA ASP A 173 6.60 -2.66 12.41
C ASP A 173 5.54 -3.62 13.02
N VAL A 174 4.50 -3.05 13.66
CA VAL A 174 3.42 -3.81 14.32
C VAL A 174 2.61 -4.56 13.28
N THR A 175 2.46 -5.87 13.44
CA THR A 175 1.71 -6.71 12.50
C THR A 175 0.55 -7.41 13.18
N TYR A 176 -0.68 -7.03 12.84
CA TYR A 176 -1.90 -7.66 13.38
C TYR A 176 -2.29 -8.94 12.64
N PHE A 177 -1.98 -9.01 11.35
CA PHE A 177 -2.24 -10.16 10.49
C PHE A 177 -0.90 -10.58 9.87
N ALA A 178 -0.23 -11.56 10.49
CA ALA A 178 1.15 -11.90 10.11
C ALA A 178 1.27 -12.75 8.84
N THR A 179 0.22 -13.49 8.50
CA THR A 179 0.24 -14.45 7.40
C THR A 179 -1.03 -14.35 6.55
N LEU A 180 -0.94 -14.75 5.28
CA LEU A 180 -2.11 -14.87 4.41
C LEU A 180 -3.24 -15.71 5.04
N PRO A 181 -3.00 -16.89 5.65
CA PRO A 181 -4.05 -17.62 6.36
C PRO A 181 -4.71 -16.85 7.50
N ASN A 182 -3.96 -16.06 8.28
CA ASN A 182 -4.56 -15.22 9.33
C ASN A 182 -5.47 -14.14 8.71
N PHE A 183 -5.02 -13.52 7.63
CA PHE A 183 -5.78 -12.51 6.92
C PHE A 183 -7.05 -13.08 6.27
N GLU A 184 -6.96 -14.25 5.62
CA GLU A 184 -8.13 -14.96 5.05
C GLU A 184 -9.15 -15.36 6.12
N SER A 185 -8.69 -15.77 7.31
CA SER A 185 -9.56 -16.07 8.45
C SER A 185 -10.29 -14.81 8.91
N ALA A 186 -9.58 -13.69 9.04
CA ALA A 186 -10.16 -12.40 9.43
C ALA A 186 -11.20 -11.91 8.40
N LEU A 187 -10.90 -12.02 7.10
CA LEU A 187 -11.85 -11.71 6.03
C LEU A 187 -13.15 -12.52 6.17
N LYS A 188 -13.04 -13.85 6.38
CA LYS A 188 -14.20 -14.73 6.58
C LYS A 188 -15.01 -14.36 7.83
N GLY A 189 -14.33 -13.98 8.91
CA GLY A 189 -14.96 -13.51 10.15
C GLY A 189 -15.85 -12.28 9.90
N GLU A 190 -15.35 -11.29 9.13
CA GLU A 190 -16.13 -10.09 8.78
C GLU A 190 -17.41 -10.42 8.00
N PHE A 191 -17.31 -11.31 6.99
CA PHE A 191 -18.47 -11.73 6.21
C PHE A 191 -19.59 -12.32 7.08
N GLN A 192 -19.23 -13.10 8.11
CA GLN A 192 -20.21 -13.71 9.00
C GLN A 192 -20.91 -12.70 9.91
N VAL A 193 -20.26 -11.57 10.24
CA VAL A 193 -20.85 -10.51 11.04
C VAL A 193 -21.75 -9.62 10.19
N LEU A 194 -21.29 -9.22 9.00
CA LEU A 194 -22.05 -8.35 8.09
C LEU A 194 -23.34 -9.01 7.57
N CYS A 195 -23.37 -10.34 7.41
CA CYS A 195 -24.58 -11.07 6.99
C CYS A 195 -25.59 -11.32 8.13
N LYS A 196 -25.29 -10.93 9.37
CA LYS A 196 -26.18 -11.09 10.54
C LYS A 196 -26.90 -9.81 10.96
N LEU A 197 -26.58 -8.68 10.33
CA LEU A 197 -27.24 -7.38 10.49
C LEU A 197 -28.27 -7.19 9.37
#